data_AF-A0A1C4U4D7-F1
#
_entry.id   AF-A0A1C4U4D7-F1
#
_cell.length_a   1.000
_cell.length_b   1.000
_cell.length_c   1.000
_cell.angle_alpha   90.00
_cell.angle_beta   90.00
_cell.angle_gamma   90.00
#
_symmetry.space_group_name_H-M   'P 1'
#
loop_
_entity.id
_entity.type
_entity.pdbx_description
1 polymer ?
#
loop_
_entity_poly.entity_id
_entity_poly.type
_entity_poly.pdbx_seq_one_letter_code
_entity_poly.pdbx_strand_id
1 'polypeptide(L)'
;MSVAALLAGFAALSPPEGSLAAWAARVGTPDGEFPLIGAGTRAETYVALQWNGERCASLGPAVGPTLVGLAVGAARRRSAAQLSAAVDAGLAAAAEVSTPTVPVSTGVLAATVCAARLAEVPEKELPALLDLAASLMVIGPPGVAPGHDPAAAWLAMRAWDAGITGMPGGLAHTLSVVAAGLPERAAADLDVVDLVEALP
;
A
#
# COMPACT_ATOMS: atom_id res chain seq x y z
N MET A 1 -17.99 0.82 -3.88
CA MET A 1 -17.84 1.61 -5.13
C MET A 1 -17.19 0.70 -6.16
N SER A 2 -17.67 0.67 -7.40
CA SER A 2 -17.04 -0.15 -8.46
C SER A 2 -15.72 0.49 -8.93
N VAL A 3 -14.82 -0.31 -9.52
CA VAL A 3 -13.57 0.20 -10.11
C VAL A 3 -13.86 1.26 -11.18
N ALA A 4 -14.88 1.08 -12.01
CA ALA A 4 -15.27 2.07 -13.03
C ALA A 4 -15.67 3.42 -12.41
N ALA A 5 -16.48 3.40 -11.34
CA ALA A 5 -16.87 4.62 -10.64
C ALA A 5 -15.66 5.30 -9.95
N LEU A 6 -14.73 4.50 -9.42
CA LEU A 6 -13.51 5.00 -8.80
C LEU A 6 -12.57 5.66 -9.82
N LEU A 7 -12.39 5.04 -11.00
CA LEU A 7 -11.61 5.62 -12.10
C LEU A 7 -12.22 6.94 -12.60
N ALA A 8 -13.55 7.01 -12.69
CA ALA A 8 -14.24 8.27 -12.98
C ALA A 8 -13.99 9.31 -11.87
N GLY A 9 -13.98 8.89 -10.60
CA GLY A 9 -13.61 9.72 -9.46
C GLY A 9 -12.20 10.30 -9.58
N PHE A 10 -11.21 9.47 -9.93
CA PHE A 10 -9.83 9.92 -10.16
C PHE A 10 -9.76 10.99 -11.27
N ALA A 11 -10.48 10.77 -12.37
CA ALA A 11 -10.51 11.70 -13.50
C ALA A 11 -11.22 13.03 -13.19
N ALA A 12 -12.14 13.03 -12.22
CA ALA A 12 -12.90 14.20 -11.82
C ALA A 12 -12.21 15.06 -10.74
N LEU A 13 -11.07 14.63 -10.21
CA LEU A 13 -10.35 15.39 -9.18
C LEU A 13 -9.81 16.72 -9.75
N SER A 14 -10.15 17.83 -9.10
CA SER A 14 -9.53 19.13 -9.34
C SER A 14 -8.01 19.07 -9.15
N PRO A 15 -7.22 19.95 -9.79
CA PRO A 15 -5.77 20.01 -9.59
C PRO A 15 -5.38 20.02 -8.09
N PRO A 16 -4.27 19.37 -7.70
CA PRO A 16 -3.83 19.38 -6.31
C PRO A 16 -3.49 20.80 -5.86
N GLU A 17 -3.73 21.08 -4.59
CA GLU A 17 -3.40 22.35 -3.93
C GLU A 17 -2.53 22.09 -2.69
N GLY A 18 -1.96 23.17 -2.14
CA GLY A 18 -1.24 23.14 -0.86
C GLY A 18 -0.08 22.13 -0.81
N SER A 19 -0.04 21.34 0.27
CA SER A 19 1.03 20.37 0.53
C SER A 19 1.14 19.29 -0.54
N LEU A 20 0.01 18.82 -1.11
CA LEU A 20 0.00 17.83 -2.18
C LEU A 20 0.58 18.39 -3.49
N ALA A 21 0.26 19.65 -3.82
CA ALA A 21 0.86 20.32 -4.98
C ALA A 21 2.37 20.52 -4.80
N ALA A 22 2.79 20.96 -3.62
CA ALA A 22 4.20 21.12 -3.28
C ALA A 22 4.94 19.78 -3.30
N TRP A 23 4.32 18.68 -2.85
CA TRP A 23 4.90 17.35 -2.93
C TRP A 23 5.03 16.89 -4.38
N ALA A 24 3.98 17.05 -5.20
CA ALA A 24 4.02 16.71 -6.63
C ALA A 24 5.14 17.45 -7.36
N ALA A 25 5.36 18.74 -7.06
CA ALA A 25 6.43 19.53 -7.66
C ALA A 25 7.84 19.04 -7.29
N ARG A 26 8.02 18.45 -6.08
CA ARG A 26 9.32 17.91 -5.64
C ARG A 26 9.65 16.56 -6.26
N VAL A 27 8.63 15.72 -6.51
CA VAL A 27 8.84 14.32 -6.95
C VAL A 27 8.54 14.10 -8.43
N GLY A 28 7.88 15.07 -9.07
CA GLY A 28 7.53 15.02 -10.48
C GLY A 28 8.77 15.03 -11.38
N THR A 29 8.80 14.14 -12.35
CA THR A 29 9.88 14.01 -13.34
C THR A 29 9.31 13.69 -14.73
N PRO A 30 9.89 14.22 -15.83
CA PRO A 30 9.48 13.89 -17.19
C PRO A 30 9.51 12.39 -17.50
N ASP A 31 10.45 11.66 -16.88
CA ASP A 31 10.69 10.24 -17.13
C ASP A 31 9.95 9.32 -16.13
N GLY A 32 8.98 9.86 -15.38
CA GLY A 32 8.26 9.10 -14.37
C GLY A 32 7.43 7.95 -14.94
N GLU A 33 7.43 6.82 -14.24
CA GLU A 33 6.75 5.59 -14.69
C GLU A 33 5.24 5.64 -14.47
N PHE A 34 4.79 6.28 -13.40
CA PHE A 34 3.38 6.27 -13.00
C PHE A 34 2.83 7.70 -12.80
N PRO A 35 1.60 7.99 -13.25
CA PRO A 35 1.06 9.34 -13.17
C PRO A 35 0.73 9.77 -11.73
N LEU A 36 0.98 11.04 -11.43
CA LEU A 36 0.39 11.72 -10.27
C LEU A 36 -1.00 12.23 -10.67
N ILE A 37 -2.05 11.55 -10.21
CA ILE A 37 -3.44 11.75 -10.64
C ILE A 37 -3.86 13.23 -10.47
N GLY A 38 -4.17 13.89 -11.58
CA GLY A 38 -4.61 15.29 -11.60
C GLY A 38 -3.50 16.34 -11.41
N ALA A 39 -2.24 15.94 -11.22
CA ALA A 39 -1.10 16.89 -11.10
C ALA A 39 -0.44 17.21 -12.45
N GLY A 40 -0.78 16.49 -13.52
CA GLY A 40 -0.20 16.70 -14.85
C GLY A 40 1.27 16.27 -15.00
N THR A 41 1.82 15.57 -14.00
CA THR A 41 3.19 15.06 -14.00
C THR A 41 3.23 13.57 -13.60
N ARG A 42 4.41 12.97 -13.68
CA ARG A 42 4.67 11.55 -13.39
C ARG A 42 5.79 11.44 -12.36
N ALA A 43 5.87 10.32 -11.66
CA ALA A 43 6.97 10.01 -10.75
C ALA A 43 7.35 8.53 -10.85
N GLU A 44 8.41 8.13 -10.16
CA GLU A 44 8.73 6.72 -9.92
C GLU A 44 7.51 6.02 -9.25
N THR A 45 7.27 4.76 -9.60
CA THR A 45 6.02 4.06 -9.28
C THR A 45 5.73 4.02 -7.77
N TYR A 46 6.70 3.67 -6.92
CA TYR A 46 6.50 3.65 -5.47
C TYR A 46 6.13 5.05 -4.93
N VAL A 47 6.84 6.09 -5.36
CA VAL A 47 6.55 7.48 -4.94
C VAL A 47 5.18 7.94 -5.43
N ALA A 48 4.81 7.60 -6.67
CA ALA A 48 3.52 7.95 -7.23
C ALA A 48 2.36 7.26 -6.51
N LEU A 49 2.53 5.98 -6.11
CA LEU A 49 1.52 5.26 -5.34
C LEU A 49 1.31 5.87 -3.95
N GLN A 50 2.40 6.29 -3.28
CA GLN A 50 2.28 7.03 -2.01
C GLN A 50 1.48 8.31 -2.19
N TRP A 51 1.86 9.14 -3.16
CA TRP A 51 1.18 10.42 -3.39
C TRP A 51 -0.29 10.23 -3.79
N ASN A 52 -0.57 9.28 -4.69
CA ASN A 52 -1.93 9.00 -5.15
C ASN A 52 -2.82 8.42 -4.05
N GLY A 53 -2.28 7.54 -3.17
CA GLY A 53 -3.05 7.00 -2.06
C GLY A 53 -3.43 8.09 -1.06
N GLU A 54 -2.53 9.01 -0.74
CA GLU A 54 -2.84 10.20 0.08
C GLU A 54 -3.94 11.06 -0.55
N ARG A 55 -3.78 11.38 -1.82
CA ARG A 55 -4.73 12.23 -2.53
C ARG A 55 -6.13 11.63 -2.67
N CYS A 56 -6.19 10.33 -2.93
CA CYS A 56 -7.43 9.65 -3.26
C CYS A 56 -8.09 8.97 -2.06
N ALA A 57 -7.52 9.06 -0.86
CA ALA A 57 -7.96 8.32 0.34
C ALA A 57 -9.47 8.44 0.62
N SER A 58 -10.04 9.63 0.42
CA SER A 58 -11.45 9.91 0.68
C SER A 58 -12.43 9.20 -0.27
N LEU A 59 -11.94 8.62 -1.38
CA LEU A 59 -12.76 7.89 -2.35
C LEU A 59 -13.09 6.45 -1.91
N GLY A 60 -12.50 6.00 -0.79
CA GLY A 60 -12.91 4.79 -0.08
C GLY A 60 -11.93 3.61 -0.19
N PRO A 61 -12.31 2.44 0.36
CA PRO A 61 -11.37 1.34 0.64
C PRO A 61 -10.81 0.65 -0.62
N ALA A 62 -11.46 0.83 -1.77
CA ALA A 62 -10.98 0.27 -3.04
C ALA A 62 -9.82 1.07 -3.66
N VAL A 63 -9.46 2.24 -3.12
CA VAL A 63 -8.39 3.12 -3.64
C VAL A 63 -7.06 2.40 -3.69
N GLY A 64 -6.58 1.86 -2.56
CA GLY A 64 -5.30 1.16 -2.49
C GLY A 64 -5.20 0.02 -3.50
N PRO A 65 -6.11 -0.97 -3.47
CA PRO A 65 -6.14 -2.07 -4.45
C PRO A 65 -6.20 -1.60 -5.90
N THR A 66 -7.00 -0.58 -6.20
CA THR A 66 -7.11 -0.06 -7.57
C THR A 66 -5.82 0.60 -8.03
N LEU A 67 -5.17 1.40 -7.19
CA LEU A 67 -3.92 2.09 -7.54
C LEU A 67 -2.78 1.09 -7.82
N VAL A 68 -2.56 0.13 -6.93
CA VAL A 68 -1.52 -0.91 -7.18
C VAL A 68 -1.91 -1.81 -8.34
N GLY A 69 -3.21 -2.11 -8.50
CA GLY A 69 -3.72 -2.90 -9.60
C GLY A 69 -3.53 -2.22 -10.96
N LEU A 70 -3.63 -0.89 -11.04
CA LEU A 70 -3.29 -0.13 -12.24
C LEU A 70 -1.78 -0.24 -12.55
N ALA A 71 -0.91 -0.10 -11.55
CA ALA A 71 0.54 -0.21 -11.74
C ALA A 71 0.95 -1.60 -12.24
N VAL A 72 0.49 -2.66 -11.55
CA VAL A 72 0.82 -4.05 -11.90
C VAL A 72 0.10 -4.50 -13.17
N GLY A 73 -1.19 -4.15 -13.30
CA GLY A 73 -2.02 -4.51 -14.44
C GLY A 73 -1.53 -3.89 -15.75
N ALA A 74 -1.07 -2.64 -15.73
CA ALA A 74 -0.50 -1.98 -16.91
C ALA A 74 0.76 -2.71 -17.40
N ALA A 75 1.67 -3.08 -16.49
CA ALA A 75 2.88 -3.82 -16.82
C ALA A 75 2.59 -5.21 -17.44
N ARG A 76 1.44 -5.80 -17.12
CA ARG A 76 0.99 -7.13 -17.61
C ARG A 76 -0.13 -7.07 -18.65
N ARG A 77 -0.46 -5.88 -19.18
CA ARG A 77 -1.53 -5.65 -20.18
C ARG A 77 -2.89 -6.24 -19.78
N ARG A 78 -3.27 -6.11 -18.51
CA ARG A 78 -4.56 -6.60 -17.98
C ARG A 78 -5.71 -5.67 -18.37
N SER A 79 -6.89 -6.26 -18.55
CA SER A 79 -8.12 -5.51 -18.85
C SER A 79 -8.73 -4.86 -17.60
N ALA A 80 -9.62 -3.89 -17.81
CA ALA A 80 -10.39 -3.28 -16.72
C ALA A 80 -11.27 -4.29 -15.97
N ALA A 81 -11.79 -5.32 -16.66
CA ALA A 81 -12.56 -6.40 -16.03
C ALA A 81 -11.69 -7.25 -15.11
N GLN A 82 -10.45 -7.57 -15.53
CA GLN A 82 -9.48 -8.27 -14.69
C GLN A 82 -9.07 -7.43 -13.48
N LEU A 83 -8.89 -6.11 -13.66
CA LEU A 83 -8.64 -5.19 -12.54
C LEU A 83 -9.81 -5.21 -11.56
N SER A 84 -11.06 -5.12 -12.03
CA SER A 84 -12.24 -5.17 -11.16
C SER A 84 -12.30 -6.46 -10.35
N ALA A 85 -12.15 -7.61 -11.02
CA ALA A 85 -12.16 -8.91 -10.33
C ALA A 85 -11.03 -9.04 -9.30
N ALA A 86 -9.85 -8.51 -9.60
CA ALA A 86 -8.72 -8.53 -8.68
C ALA A 86 -8.93 -7.61 -7.47
N VAL A 87 -9.54 -6.43 -7.67
CA VAL A 87 -9.92 -5.52 -6.57
C VAL A 87 -10.95 -6.19 -5.67
N ASP A 88 -11.99 -6.82 -6.25
CA ASP A 88 -13.01 -7.53 -5.49
C ASP A 88 -12.40 -8.69 -4.67
N ALA A 89 -11.48 -9.46 -5.26
CA ALA A 89 -10.76 -10.52 -4.56
C ALA A 89 -9.90 -9.98 -3.40
N GLY A 90 -9.24 -8.84 -3.60
CA GLY A 90 -8.46 -8.20 -2.54
C GLY A 90 -9.31 -7.71 -1.38
N LEU A 91 -10.46 -7.09 -1.67
CA LEU A 91 -11.41 -6.64 -0.66
C LEU A 91 -12.02 -7.82 0.11
N ALA A 92 -12.35 -8.91 -0.58
CA ALA A 92 -12.86 -10.13 0.06
C ALA A 92 -11.83 -10.74 1.01
N ALA A 93 -10.57 -10.87 0.58
CA ALA A 93 -9.50 -11.41 1.43
C ALA A 93 -9.24 -10.54 2.68
N ALA A 94 -9.31 -9.22 2.56
CA ALA A 94 -9.14 -8.34 3.71
C ALA A 94 -10.33 -8.39 4.69
N ALA A 95 -11.54 -8.72 4.22
CA ALA A 95 -12.70 -8.88 5.08
C ALA A 95 -12.64 -10.15 5.96
N GLU A 96 -11.83 -11.14 5.58
CA GLU A 96 -11.59 -12.36 6.38
C GLU A 96 -10.60 -12.13 7.52
N VAL A 97 -9.86 -11.02 7.50
CA VAL A 97 -8.90 -10.66 8.55
C VAL A 97 -9.67 -10.15 9.76
N SER A 98 -9.46 -10.77 10.93
CA SER A 98 -10.08 -10.33 12.18
C SER A 98 -9.72 -8.87 12.48
N THR A 99 -10.72 -8.07 12.88
CA THR A 99 -10.50 -6.66 13.23
C THR A 99 -9.48 -6.57 14.37
N PRO A 100 -8.33 -5.93 14.13
CA PRO A 100 -7.28 -5.84 15.15
C PRO A 100 -7.71 -4.90 16.27
N THR A 101 -7.26 -5.17 17.49
CA THR A 101 -7.57 -4.32 18.67
C THR A 101 -6.75 -3.04 18.65
N VAL A 102 -5.59 -3.07 17.98
CA VAL A 102 -4.78 -1.90 17.64
C VAL A 102 -4.96 -1.54 16.17
N PRO A 103 -5.20 -0.25 15.83
CA PRO A 103 -5.21 0.19 14.45
C PRO A 103 -3.93 -0.14 13.70
N VAL A 104 -4.09 -0.76 12.52
CA VAL A 104 -2.98 -1.17 11.64
C VAL A 104 -3.42 -1.04 10.18
N SER A 105 -2.46 -0.82 9.29
CA SER A 105 -2.66 -0.61 7.86
C SER A 105 -3.03 -1.90 7.10
N THR A 106 -4.17 -2.53 7.42
CA THR A 106 -4.62 -3.78 6.78
C THR A 106 -4.95 -3.63 5.29
N GLY A 107 -5.08 -2.40 4.78
CA GLY A 107 -5.28 -2.11 3.36
C GLY A 107 -4.14 -2.62 2.48
N VAL A 108 -2.92 -2.75 3.03
CA VAL A 108 -1.77 -3.41 2.37
C VAL A 108 -2.15 -4.82 1.90
N LEU A 109 -2.93 -5.58 2.68
CA LEU A 109 -3.29 -6.98 2.36
C LEU A 109 -4.26 -7.02 1.17
N ALA A 110 -5.30 -6.18 1.18
CA ALA A 110 -6.23 -6.07 0.06
C ALA A 110 -5.49 -5.68 -1.23
N ALA A 111 -4.59 -4.70 -1.14
CA ALA A 111 -3.79 -4.23 -2.25
C ALA A 111 -2.83 -5.32 -2.76
N THR A 112 -2.21 -6.08 -1.86
CA THR A 112 -1.30 -7.18 -2.21
C THR A 112 -2.03 -8.32 -2.92
N VAL A 113 -3.19 -8.76 -2.42
CA VAL A 113 -4.00 -9.79 -3.08
C VAL A 113 -4.44 -9.34 -4.47
N CYS A 114 -4.88 -8.10 -4.63
CA CYS A 114 -5.23 -7.53 -5.93
C CYS A 114 -4.03 -7.58 -6.90
N ALA A 115 -2.87 -7.09 -6.46
CA ALA A 115 -1.64 -7.10 -7.24
C ALA A 115 -1.21 -8.52 -7.62
N ALA A 116 -1.24 -9.46 -6.68
CA ALA A 116 -0.89 -10.86 -6.88
C ALA A 116 -1.77 -11.53 -7.94
N ARG A 117 -3.09 -11.28 -7.90
CA ARG A 117 -4.03 -11.80 -8.90
C ARG A 117 -3.72 -11.28 -10.31
N LEU A 118 -3.39 -9.99 -10.45
CA LEU A 118 -3.04 -9.40 -11.74
C LEU A 118 -1.66 -9.85 -12.25
N ALA A 119 -0.73 -10.14 -11.34
CA ALA A 119 0.57 -10.70 -11.65
C ALA A 119 0.55 -12.22 -11.90
N GLU A 120 -0.60 -12.88 -11.68
CA GLU A 120 -0.76 -14.34 -11.73
C GLU A 120 0.21 -15.08 -10.81
N VAL A 121 0.40 -14.55 -9.59
CA VAL A 121 1.18 -15.23 -8.54
C VAL A 121 0.55 -16.59 -8.27
N PRO A 122 1.33 -17.69 -8.26
CA PRO A 122 0.81 -19.02 -7.94
C PRO A 122 0.14 -19.05 -6.56
N GLU A 123 -1.01 -19.72 -6.44
CA GLU A 123 -1.77 -19.78 -5.18
C GLU A 123 -0.94 -20.28 -4.00
N LYS A 124 -0.01 -21.22 -4.26
CA LYS A 124 0.92 -21.77 -3.25
C LYS A 124 1.94 -20.76 -2.72
N GLU A 125 2.18 -19.67 -3.45
CA GLU A 125 3.18 -18.63 -3.12
C GLU A 125 2.51 -17.39 -2.49
N LEU A 126 1.20 -17.26 -2.62
CA LEU A 126 0.43 -16.17 -2.03
C LEU A 126 0.65 -16.05 -0.49
N PRO A 127 0.69 -17.14 0.30
CA PRO A 127 0.97 -17.01 1.74
C PRO A 127 2.33 -16.35 2.03
N ALA A 128 3.40 -16.71 1.32
CA ALA A 128 4.73 -16.14 1.53
C ALA A 128 4.80 -14.66 1.10
N LEU A 129 4.07 -14.29 0.06
CA LEU A 129 3.91 -12.89 -0.35
C LEU A 129 3.12 -12.09 0.68
N LEU A 130 2.08 -12.67 1.27
CA LEU A 130 1.30 -12.03 2.34
C LEU A 130 2.11 -11.88 3.64
N ASP A 131 2.96 -12.84 3.97
CA ASP A 131 3.92 -12.73 5.08
C ASP A 131 4.91 -11.57 4.86
N LEU A 132 5.38 -11.39 3.63
CA LEU A 132 6.24 -10.26 3.24
C LEU A 132 5.48 -8.92 3.34
N ALA A 133 4.27 -8.86 2.79
CA ALA A 133 3.43 -7.67 2.86
C ALA A 133 3.06 -7.29 4.30
N ALA A 134 2.83 -8.28 5.17
CA ALA A 134 2.57 -8.05 6.58
C ALA A 134 3.73 -7.35 7.30
N SER A 135 4.97 -7.66 6.89
CA SER A 135 6.18 -7.02 7.43
C SER A 135 6.28 -5.53 7.09
N LEU A 136 5.51 -5.07 6.10
CA LEU A 136 5.41 -3.66 5.71
C LEU A 136 4.23 -2.95 6.36
N MET A 137 3.38 -3.62 7.14
CA MET A 137 2.23 -2.97 7.76
C MET A 137 2.66 -1.94 8.82
N VAL A 138 1.94 -0.82 8.88
CA VAL A 138 2.17 0.26 9.84
C VAL A 138 1.14 0.16 10.96
N ILE A 139 1.65 0.16 12.19
CA ILE A 139 0.84 0.34 13.40
C ILE A 139 0.56 1.83 13.57
N GLY A 140 -0.71 2.19 13.64
CA GLY A 140 -1.16 3.58 13.73
C GLY A 140 -2.63 3.71 13.37
N PRO A 141 -3.29 4.83 13.71
CA PRO A 141 -4.71 5.02 13.45
C PRO A 141 -5.08 4.72 11.99
N PRO A 142 -6.31 4.26 11.70
CA PRO A 142 -6.69 3.90 10.33
C PRO A 142 -6.53 5.12 9.42
N GLY A 143 -5.88 4.95 8.28
CA GLY A 143 -5.59 6.07 7.37
C GLY A 143 -4.52 7.04 7.88
N VAL A 144 -3.61 6.62 8.77
CA VAL A 144 -2.45 7.44 9.16
C VAL A 144 -1.52 7.75 7.98
N ALA A 145 -1.48 6.85 7.00
CA ALA A 145 -0.73 6.99 5.76
C ALA A 145 -1.42 6.21 4.63
N PRO A 146 -2.57 6.65 4.10
CA PRO A 146 -3.27 5.97 3.02
C PRO A 146 -2.45 5.82 1.74
N GLY A 147 -1.39 6.63 1.57
CA GLY A 147 -0.37 6.43 0.54
C GLY A 147 0.45 5.13 0.71
N HIS A 148 0.65 4.71 1.96
CA HIS A 148 1.47 3.57 2.30
C HIS A 148 0.91 2.26 1.76
N ASP A 149 -0.39 2.01 1.90
CA ASP A 149 -1.02 0.74 1.52
C ASP A 149 -0.72 0.28 0.08
N PRO A 150 -1.02 1.08 -0.97
CA PRO A 150 -0.70 0.68 -2.34
C PRO A 150 0.80 0.63 -2.62
N ALA A 151 1.60 1.51 -2.00
CA ALA A 151 3.03 1.57 -2.22
C ALA A 151 3.76 0.37 -1.60
N ALA A 152 3.37 -0.03 -0.39
CA ALA A 152 3.86 -1.21 0.31
C ALA A 152 3.47 -2.50 -0.43
N ALA A 153 2.24 -2.61 -0.93
CA ALA A 153 1.83 -3.75 -1.75
C ALA A 153 2.67 -3.86 -3.04
N TRP A 154 2.93 -2.73 -3.72
CA TRP A 154 3.82 -2.71 -4.87
C TRP A 154 5.25 -3.12 -4.51
N LEU A 155 5.78 -2.61 -3.39
CA LEU A 155 7.11 -2.95 -2.90
C LEU A 155 7.22 -4.44 -2.55
N ALA A 156 6.19 -5.03 -1.93
CA ALA A 156 6.13 -6.46 -1.64
C ALA A 156 6.20 -7.30 -2.93
N MET A 157 5.46 -6.91 -3.98
CA MET A 157 5.55 -7.56 -5.29
C MET A 157 6.96 -7.48 -5.88
N ARG A 158 7.62 -6.33 -5.75
CA ARG A 158 8.97 -6.11 -6.30
C ARG A 158 10.04 -6.90 -5.54
N ALA A 159 9.92 -6.98 -4.22
CA ALA A 159 10.75 -7.82 -3.39
C ALA A 159 10.55 -9.32 -3.70
N TRP A 160 9.30 -9.77 -3.86
CA TRP A 160 9.00 -11.14 -4.29
C TRP A 160 9.58 -11.47 -5.67
N ASP A 161 9.42 -10.57 -6.65
CA ASP A 161 10.01 -10.72 -7.99
C ASP A 161 11.57 -10.74 -7.95
N ALA A 162 12.17 -10.16 -6.92
CA ALA A 162 13.62 -10.21 -6.66
C ALA A 162 14.07 -11.47 -5.88
N GLY A 163 13.14 -12.38 -5.57
CA GLY A 163 13.41 -13.61 -4.83
C GLY A 163 13.41 -13.47 -3.31
N ILE A 164 12.96 -12.33 -2.78
CA ILE A 164 12.79 -12.13 -1.34
C ILE A 164 11.49 -12.81 -0.90
N THR A 165 11.57 -13.65 0.12
CA THR A 165 10.41 -14.37 0.67
C THR A 165 10.09 -13.84 2.06
N GLY A 166 8.80 -13.70 2.37
CA GLY A 166 8.36 -13.43 3.74
C GLY A 166 8.77 -14.53 4.71
N MET A 167 8.95 -14.17 5.98
CA MET A 167 9.16 -15.15 7.05
C MET A 167 7.88 -15.99 7.20
N PRO A 168 7.94 -17.33 7.10
CA PRO A 168 6.75 -18.17 7.21
C PRO A 168 5.94 -17.89 8.48
N GLY A 169 4.66 -17.58 8.31
CA GLY A 169 3.74 -17.27 9.41
C GLY A 169 3.86 -15.83 9.93
N GLY A 170 4.62 -14.97 9.26
CA GLY A 170 4.79 -13.56 9.60
C GLY A 170 3.48 -12.78 9.67
N LEU A 171 2.53 -13.05 8.75
CA LEU A 171 1.20 -12.44 8.79
C LEU A 171 0.44 -12.88 10.04
N ALA A 172 0.37 -14.19 10.31
CA ALA A 172 -0.34 -14.72 11.47
C ALA A 172 0.25 -14.16 12.78
N HIS A 173 1.59 -14.10 12.87
CA HIS A 173 2.28 -13.49 14.00
C HIS A 173 1.94 -12.00 14.14
N THR A 174 2.06 -11.22 13.07
CA THR A 174 1.75 -9.79 13.05
C THR A 174 0.32 -9.53 13.52
N LEU A 175 -0.66 -10.27 12.97
CA LEU A 175 -2.06 -10.18 13.35
C LEU A 175 -2.29 -10.56 14.82
N SER A 176 -1.63 -11.60 15.32
CA SER A 176 -1.73 -12.00 16.73
C SER A 176 -1.22 -10.92 17.68
N VAL A 177 -0.12 -10.24 17.35
CA VAL A 177 0.44 -9.16 18.17
C VAL A 177 -0.51 -7.97 18.22
N VAL A 178 -1.05 -7.54 17.07
CA VAL A 178 -1.99 -6.41 17.03
C VAL A 178 -3.38 -6.75 17.55
N ALA A 179 -3.74 -8.04 17.64
CA ALA A 179 -4.97 -8.50 18.29
C ALA A 179 -4.82 -8.62 19.81
N ALA A 180 -3.65 -9.06 20.30
CA ALA A 180 -3.34 -9.16 21.73
C ALA A 180 -3.15 -7.79 22.40
N GLY A 181 -2.94 -6.73 21.60
CA GLY A 181 -2.57 -5.40 22.09
C GLY A 181 -1.06 -5.24 22.16
N LEU A 182 -0.59 -4.01 21.94
CA LEU A 182 0.83 -3.70 22.11
C LEU A 182 1.10 -3.46 23.59
N PRO A 183 2.20 -4.00 24.15
CA PRO A 183 2.65 -3.58 25.47
C PRO A 183 2.87 -2.06 25.43
N GLU A 184 2.46 -1.36 26.49
CA GLU A 184 2.79 0.07 26.65
C GLU A 184 4.30 0.21 26.46
N ARG A 185 4.72 0.98 25.46
CA ARG A 185 6.12 1.37 25.33
C ARG A 185 6.46 2.15 26.59
N ALA A 186 7.16 1.53 27.53
CA ALA A 186 7.92 2.28 28.51
C ALA A 186 8.79 3.25 27.70
N ALA A 187 8.67 4.56 27.99
CA ALA A 187 9.57 5.53 27.43
C ALA A 187 10.99 5.07 27.80
N ALA A 188 11.75 4.64 26.81
CA ALA A 188 13.18 4.54 27.00
C ALA A 188 13.64 5.99 27.12
N ASP A 189 13.85 6.46 28.35
CA ASP A 189 14.46 7.75 28.71
C ASP A 189 15.94 7.77 28.28
N LEU A 190 16.23 7.39 27.05
CA LEU A 190 17.53 7.55 26.42
C LEU A 190 17.35 8.51 25.27
N ASP A 191 17.85 9.72 25.45
CA ASP A 191 17.93 10.68 24.38
C ASP A 191 18.81 10.09 23.27
N VAL A 192 18.27 10.06 22.06
CA VAL A 192 19.00 9.59 20.87
C VAL A 192 20.23 10.46 20.63
N VAL A 193 20.21 11.72 21.07
CA VAL A 193 21.38 12.61 21.04
C VAL A 193 22.52 12.03 21.89
N ASP A 194 22.24 11.61 23.12
CA ASP A 194 23.25 11.03 24.02
C ASP A 194 23.87 9.75 23.46
N LEU A 195 23.06 8.94 22.76
CA LEU A 195 23.51 7.71 22.12
C LEU A 195 24.39 7.97 20.90
N VAL A 196 24.10 9.02 20.12
CA VAL A 196 24.87 9.39 18.92
C VAL A 196 26.19 10.07 19.31
N GLU A 197 26.19 10.91 20.33
CA GLU A 197 27.40 11.53 20.87
C GLU A 197 28.35 10.51 21.53
N ALA A 198 27.85 9.35 21.94
CA ALA A 198 28.63 8.27 22.53
C ALA A 198 29.26 7.29 21.51
N LEU A 199 29.01 7.45 20.21
CA LEU A 199 29.61 6.60 19.17
C LEU A 199 31.03 7.11 18.81
N PRO A 200 32.03 6.21 18.71
CA PRO A 200 33.43 6.57 18.44
C PRO A 200 33.70 7.04 17.01
#